data_AF-A0A617E634-F1
#
_entry.id   AF-A0A617E634-F1
#
_cell.length_a   1.000
_cell.length_b   1.000
_cell.length_c   1.000
_cell.angle_alpha   90.00
_cell.angle_beta   90.00
_cell.angle_gamma   90.00
#
_symmetry.space_group_name_H-M   'P 1'
#
loop_
_entity.id
_entity.type
_entity.pdbx_description
1 polymer ?
#
loop_
_entity_poly.entity_id
_entity_poly.type
_entity_poly.pdbx_seq_one_letter_code
_entity_poly.pdbx_strand_id
1 'polypeptide(L)'
;MPRGLISGRDYSECDIFDHTLYPRMKEEPLLNEDDCIVVPVRNEITPHFRRVGNPSFGKRLGRAEDNPTHDNCVNYLYDELNDKNIEAVKFSTYVFAEDRTYEEQVIFSPLKDSDFGWYKEKDARIAFHEDSYIQPDIGGRDRNKFFPRSAYPNIIIEVIRT
;
A
#
# COMPACT_ATOMS: atom_id res chain seq x y z
N MET A 1 -11.59 -8.74 7.93
CA MET A 1 -11.04 -9.98 8.49
C MET A 1 -9.56 -9.78 8.79
N PRO A 2 -9.04 -10.19 9.96
CA PRO A 2 -7.61 -10.04 10.25
C PRO A 2 -6.71 -10.98 9.44
N ARG A 3 -5.54 -10.48 9.03
CA ARG A 3 -4.53 -11.21 8.26
C ARG A 3 -3.27 -11.46 9.08
N GLY A 4 -2.76 -12.69 9.05
CA GLY A 4 -1.45 -13.04 9.61
C GLY A 4 -0.30 -12.48 8.79
N LEU A 5 0.62 -11.76 9.44
CA LEU A 5 1.75 -11.12 8.74
C LEU A 5 2.79 -12.11 8.23
N ILE A 6 2.93 -13.27 8.88
CA ILE A 6 3.95 -14.26 8.51
C ILE A 6 3.36 -15.24 7.50
N SER A 7 2.16 -15.75 7.78
CA SER A 7 1.49 -16.74 6.94
C SER A 7 0.76 -16.14 5.74
N GLY A 8 0.44 -14.84 5.79
CA GLY A 8 -0.38 -14.15 4.80
C GLY A 8 -1.86 -14.58 4.82
N ARG A 9 -2.28 -15.41 5.79
CA ARG A 9 -3.62 -16.01 5.87
C ARG A 9 -4.63 -15.06 6.50
N ASP A 10 -5.82 -15.00 5.92
CA ASP A 10 -6.96 -14.33 6.54
C ASP A 10 -7.67 -15.26 7.55
N TYR A 11 -8.05 -14.68 8.68
CA TYR A 11 -8.72 -15.33 9.78
C TYR A 11 -10.09 -14.69 10.04
N SER A 12 -11.06 -15.54 10.35
CA SER A 12 -12.40 -15.17 10.77
C SER A 12 -12.59 -15.41 12.27
N GLU A 13 -13.66 -14.85 12.84
CA GLU A 13 -14.01 -15.09 14.25
C GLU A 13 -14.35 -16.56 14.51
N CYS A 14 -14.89 -17.27 13.52
CA CYS A 14 -15.17 -18.70 13.61
C CYS A 14 -13.89 -19.53 13.81
N ASP A 15 -12.77 -19.11 13.22
CA ASP A 15 -11.49 -19.81 13.33
C ASP A 15 -10.92 -19.74 14.76
N ILE A 16 -11.38 -18.81 15.60
CA ILE A 16 -10.92 -18.67 16.99
C ILE A 16 -11.26 -19.91 17.82
N PHE A 17 -12.33 -20.62 17.46
CA PHE A 17 -12.71 -21.87 18.12
C PHE A 17 -11.96 -23.09 17.60
N ASP A 18 -11.30 -23.00 16.45
CA ASP A 18 -10.51 -24.10 15.90
C ASP A 18 -9.25 -24.33 16.76
N HIS A 19 -9.08 -25.58 17.21
CA HIS A 19 -7.97 -25.97 18.10
C HIS A 19 -6.60 -25.94 17.43
N THR A 20 -6.55 -25.96 16.10
CA THR A 20 -5.33 -25.91 15.30
C THR A 20 -5.00 -24.48 14.86
N LEU A 21 -6.01 -23.69 14.52
CA LEU A 21 -5.80 -22.32 14.03
C LEU A 21 -5.56 -21.31 15.16
N TYR A 22 -6.23 -21.47 16.30
CA TYR A 22 -6.10 -20.52 17.41
C TYR A 22 -4.67 -20.39 17.96
N PRO A 23 -3.89 -21.47 18.15
CA PRO A 23 -2.47 -21.33 18.52
C PRO A 23 -1.66 -20.55 17.47
N ARG A 24 -1.88 -20.83 16.18
CA ARG A 24 -1.16 -20.14 15.09
C ARG A 24 -1.44 -18.64 15.07
N MET A 25 -2.71 -18.25 15.27
CA MET A 25 -3.09 -16.86 15.40
C MET A 25 -2.38 -16.13 16.56
N LYS A 26 -1.94 -16.85 17.60
CA LYS A 26 -1.18 -16.28 18.72
C LYS A 26 0.33 -16.27 18.49
N GLU A 27 0.82 -17.05 17.55
CA GLU A 27 2.24 -17.17 17.21
C GLU A 27 2.71 -16.16 16.16
N GLU A 28 1.77 -15.50 15.48
CA GLU A 28 2.08 -14.44 14.52
C GLU A 28 1.34 -13.13 14.82
N PRO A 29 1.89 -11.97 14.42
CA PRO A 29 1.14 -10.72 14.47
C PRO A 29 -0.02 -10.76 13.46
N LEU A 30 -1.21 -10.36 13.91
CA LEU A 30 -2.40 -10.21 13.07
C LEU A 30 -2.69 -8.73 12.85
N LEU A 31 -3.00 -8.35 11.61
CA LEU A 31 -3.47 -7.00 11.27
C LEU A 31 -4.93 -7.04 10.84
N ASN A 32 -5.73 -6.06 11.25
CA ASN A 32 -7.06 -5.85 10.68
C ASN A 32 -6.98 -5.08 9.34
N GLU A 33 -8.13 -4.69 8.78
CA GLU A 33 -8.23 -3.92 7.53
C GLU A 33 -7.66 -2.50 7.62
N ASP A 34 -7.48 -1.99 8.83
CA ASP A 34 -6.86 -0.70 9.12
C ASP A 34 -5.37 -0.84 9.46
N ASP A 35 -4.75 -2.00 9.17
CA ASP A 35 -3.35 -2.31 9.50
C ASP A 35 -3.02 -2.19 10.99
N CYS A 36 -4.03 -2.36 11.85
CA CYS A 36 -3.87 -2.32 13.30
C CYS A 36 -3.59 -3.72 13.83
N ILE A 37 -2.65 -3.82 14.78
CA ILE A 37 -2.38 -5.08 15.46
C ILE A 37 -3.64 -5.50 16.23
N VAL A 38 -4.09 -6.73 16.02
CA VAL A 38 -5.19 -7.34 16.76
C VAL A 38 -4.76 -8.67 17.38
N VAL A 39 -5.45 -9.08 18.43
CA VAL A 39 -5.26 -10.38 19.08
C VAL A 39 -6.57 -11.15 19.12
N PRO A 40 -6.55 -12.48 18.90
CA PRO A 40 -7.76 -13.29 18.96
C PRO A 40 -8.22 -13.45 20.41
N VAL A 41 -9.47 -13.09 20.71
CA VAL A 41 -10.10 -13.27 22.02
C VAL A 41 -11.07 -14.43 21.93
N ARG A 42 -10.71 -15.54 22.57
CA ARG A 42 -11.58 -16.71 22.68
C ARG A 42 -12.57 -16.49 23.82
N ASN A 43 -13.77 -16.03 23.45
CA ASN A 43 -14.94 -15.93 24.31
C ASN A 43 -15.97 -16.95 23.82
N GLU A 44 -16.61 -17.69 24.73
CA GLU A 44 -17.54 -18.78 24.39
C GLU A 44 -18.77 -18.34 23.58
N ILE A 45 -19.18 -17.08 23.71
CA ILE A 45 -20.40 -16.55 23.10
C ILE A 45 -20.08 -15.52 22.01
N THR A 46 -19.02 -14.73 22.21
CA THR A 46 -18.66 -13.61 21.31
C THR A 46 -17.16 -13.62 20.96
N PRO A 47 -16.69 -14.61 20.17
CA PRO A 47 -15.32 -14.59 19.68
C PRO A 47 -15.09 -13.30 18.87
N HIS A 48 -13.99 -12.62 19.11
CA HIS A 48 -13.68 -11.39 18.39
C HIS A 48 -12.18 -11.16 18.37
N PHE A 49 -11.74 -10.28 17.48
CA PHE A 49 -10.37 -9.79 17.47
C PHE A 49 -10.30 -8.44 18.17
N ARG A 50 -9.55 -8.40 19.26
CA ARG A 50 -9.35 -7.17 20.03
C ARG A 50 -8.15 -6.41 19.49
N ARG A 51 -8.35 -5.14 19.15
CA ARG A 51 -7.26 -4.23 18.76
C ARG A 51 -6.30 -3.98 19.92
N VAL A 52 -5.01 -4.01 19.61
CA VAL A 52 -3.92 -3.63 20.52
C VAL A 52 -3.43 -2.25 20.11
N GLY A 53 -3.64 -1.27 20.99
CA GLY A 53 -3.24 0.12 20.74
C GLY A 53 -4.24 0.94 19.93
N ASN A 54 -3.78 2.11 19.52
CA ASN A 54 -4.52 3.04 18.68
C ASN A 54 -4.46 2.60 17.21
N PRO A 55 -5.34 3.15 16.35
CA PRO A 55 -5.21 2.98 14.91
C PRO A 55 -3.77 3.24 14.47
N SER A 56 -3.18 2.34 13.67
CA SER A 56 -1.83 2.52 13.12
C SER A 56 -1.76 3.77 12.24
N PHE A 57 -2.90 4.10 11.60
CA PHE A 57 -3.11 5.33 10.87
C PHE A 57 -4.34 6.02 11.44
N GLY A 58 -4.24 7.32 11.75
CA GLY A 58 -5.38 8.08 12.27
C GLY A 58 -6.35 8.49 11.15
N LYS A 59 -6.61 9.79 10.97
CA LYS A 59 -7.61 10.27 10.01
C LYS A 59 -7.04 10.41 8.59
N ARG A 60 -7.73 9.87 7.58
CA ARG A 60 -7.40 10.13 6.16
C ARG A 60 -7.55 11.62 5.84
N LEU A 61 -6.53 12.18 5.19
CA LEU A 61 -6.56 13.49 4.54
C LEU A 61 -6.94 13.30 3.07
N GLY A 62 -7.82 14.17 2.59
CA GLY A 62 -8.35 14.09 1.22
C GLY A 62 -9.57 13.20 1.07
N ARG A 63 -9.99 12.98 -0.17
CA ARG A 63 -11.13 12.13 -0.54
C ARG A 63 -10.62 10.95 -1.38
N ALA A 64 -11.35 9.84 -1.37
CA ALA A 64 -11.16 8.82 -2.38
C ALA A 64 -11.76 9.32 -3.70
N GLU A 65 -11.02 9.16 -4.80
CA GLU A 65 -11.64 9.16 -6.13
C GLU A 65 -12.35 7.81 -6.29
N ASP A 66 -13.57 7.83 -6.83
CA ASP A 66 -14.39 6.64 -7.08
C ASP A 66 -14.88 6.74 -8.52
N ASN A 67 -13.98 6.43 -9.45
CA ASN A 67 -14.26 6.53 -10.87
C ASN A 67 -13.56 5.39 -11.63
N PRO A 68 -14.30 4.57 -12.40
CA PRO A 68 -13.73 3.43 -13.10
C PRO A 68 -12.59 3.80 -14.08
N THR A 69 -12.64 4.98 -14.70
CA THR A 69 -11.57 5.42 -15.61
C THR A 69 -10.30 5.78 -14.84
N HIS A 70 -10.44 6.41 -13.67
CA HIS A 70 -9.32 6.69 -12.78
C HIS A 70 -8.71 5.38 -12.28
N ASP A 71 -9.53 4.46 -11.77
CA ASP A 71 -9.06 3.15 -11.28
C ASP A 71 -8.33 2.35 -12.35
N ASN A 72 -8.85 2.36 -13.59
CA ASN A 72 -8.20 1.70 -14.72
C ASN A 72 -6.83 2.32 -15.04
N CYS A 73 -6.70 3.64 -14.98
CA CYS A 73 -5.43 4.33 -15.16
C CYS A 73 -4.44 4.00 -14.05
N VAL A 74 -4.89 4.01 -12.78
CA VAL A 74 -4.05 3.63 -11.63
C VAL A 74 -3.56 2.20 -11.78
N ASN A 75 -4.45 1.27 -12.15
CA ASN A 75 -4.08 -0.14 -12.37
C ASN A 75 -3.08 -0.30 -13.52
N TYR A 76 -3.31 0.37 -14.65
CA TYR A 76 -2.38 0.36 -15.79
C TYR A 76 -0.99 0.85 -15.38
N LEU A 77 -0.91 2.00 -14.69
CA LEU A 77 0.37 2.56 -14.23
C LEU A 77 1.06 1.64 -13.22
N TYR A 78 0.29 1.05 -12.30
CA TYR A 78 0.82 0.12 -11.31
C TYR A 78 1.43 -1.13 -11.95
N ASP A 79 0.77 -1.68 -12.97
CA ASP A 79 1.26 -2.85 -13.70
C ASP A 79 2.54 -2.52 -14.47
N GLU A 80 2.58 -1.38 -15.17
CA GLU A 80 3.79 -0.90 -15.85
C GLU A 80 4.96 -0.75 -14.87
N LEU A 81 4.75 -0.06 -13.74
CA LEU A 81 5.80 0.18 -12.72
C LEU A 81 6.35 -1.11 -12.10
N ASN A 82 5.56 -2.20 -12.10
CA ASN A 82 5.98 -3.51 -11.62
C ASN A 82 6.53 -4.42 -12.72
N ASP A 83 6.62 -3.95 -13.98
CA ASP A 83 7.32 -4.68 -15.04
C ASP A 83 8.82 -4.74 -14.71
N LYS A 84 9.36 -5.96 -14.74
CA LYS A 84 10.78 -6.23 -14.47
C LYS A 84 11.72 -5.60 -15.50
N ASN A 85 11.19 -5.17 -16.64
CA ASN A 85 11.94 -4.50 -17.70
C ASN A 85 11.97 -2.97 -17.56
N ILE A 86 11.24 -2.39 -16.59
CA ILE A 86 11.34 -0.96 -16.33
C ILE A 86 12.66 -0.65 -15.61
N GLU A 87 13.53 0.10 -16.31
CA GLU A 87 14.80 0.61 -15.76
C GLU A 87 14.67 2.02 -15.15
N ALA A 88 13.63 2.78 -15.54
CA ALA A 88 13.42 4.15 -15.13
C ALA A 88 11.95 4.59 -15.27
N VAL A 89 11.52 5.47 -14.38
CA VAL A 89 10.24 6.19 -14.51
C VAL A 89 10.46 7.39 -15.42
N LYS A 90 9.68 7.43 -16.49
CA LYS A 90 9.69 8.51 -17.48
C LYS A 90 8.38 9.29 -17.42
N PHE A 91 8.47 10.58 -17.68
CA PHE A 91 7.31 11.43 -17.93
C PHE A 91 7.33 11.88 -19.39
N SER A 92 6.15 11.87 -20.01
CA SER A 92 5.98 12.36 -21.37
C SER A 92 5.33 13.75 -21.36
N THR A 93 6.01 14.75 -21.90
CA THR A 93 5.44 16.09 -22.14
C THR A 93 4.71 16.12 -23.49
N TYR A 94 3.66 16.95 -23.59
CA TYR A 94 2.94 17.26 -24.83
C TYR A 94 2.17 16.11 -25.52
N VAL A 95 1.72 15.10 -24.76
CA VAL A 95 0.95 13.94 -25.28
C VAL A 95 -0.33 14.32 -26.06
N PHE A 96 -0.82 15.55 -25.92
CA PHE A 96 -2.00 16.07 -26.62
C PHE A 96 -1.69 16.96 -27.83
N ALA A 97 -0.45 16.97 -28.34
CA ALA A 97 -0.14 17.66 -29.59
C ALA A 97 -0.98 17.12 -30.76
N GLU A 98 -1.32 17.96 -31.74
CA GLU A 98 -2.14 17.56 -32.90
C GLU A 98 -1.54 16.39 -33.67
N ASP A 99 -0.21 16.28 -33.68
CA ASP A 99 0.55 15.20 -34.30
C ASP A 99 0.80 14.00 -33.38
N ARG A 100 0.30 14.04 -32.14
CA ARG A 100 0.53 13.07 -31.06
C ARG A 100 2.00 12.80 -30.75
N THR A 101 2.89 13.72 -31.12
CA THR A 101 4.28 13.64 -30.72
C THR A 101 4.38 13.95 -29.23
N TYR A 102 5.25 13.22 -28.53
CA TYR A 102 5.56 13.48 -27.14
C TYR A 102 7.06 13.37 -26.92
N GLU A 103 7.56 14.17 -26.00
CA GLU A 103 8.95 14.08 -25.57
C GLU A 103 9.01 13.32 -24.24
N GLU A 104 9.83 12.28 -24.17
CA GLU A 104 10.07 11.54 -22.92
C GLU A 104 11.24 12.15 -22.15
N GLN A 105 11.04 12.38 -20.86
CA GLN A 105 12.09 12.74 -19.92
C GLN A 105 12.14 11.73 -18.78
N VAL A 106 13.34 11.23 -18.46
CA VAL A 106 13.55 10.43 -17.25
C VAL A 106 13.43 11.34 -16.04
N ILE A 107 12.49 11.04 -15.14
CA ILE A 107 12.29 11.78 -13.89
C ILE A 107 12.89 11.05 -12.68
N PHE A 108 13.01 9.73 -12.78
CA PHE A 108 13.61 8.90 -11.74
C PHE A 108 14.17 7.62 -12.34
N SER A 109 15.34 7.20 -11.88
CA SER A 109 15.87 5.86 -12.13
C SER A 109 16.48 5.36 -10.82
N PRO A 110 16.12 4.14 -10.38
CA PRO A 110 16.72 3.55 -9.19
C PRO A 110 18.23 3.36 -9.38
N LEU A 111 18.99 3.54 -8.30
CA LEU A 111 20.41 3.17 -8.29
C LEU A 111 20.56 1.65 -8.45
N LYS A 112 21.73 1.19 -8.91
CA LYS A 112 22.01 -0.24 -9.16
C LYS A 112 21.81 -1.14 -7.93
N ASP A 113 21.92 -0.60 -6.72
CA ASP A 113 21.73 -1.34 -5.45
C ASP A 113 20.33 -1.12 -4.82
N SER A 114 19.43 -0.43 -5.52
CA SER A 114 18.10 -0.11 -5.04
C SER A 114 17.11 -1.23 -5.38
N ASP A 115 16.23 -1.57 -4.44
CA ASP A 115 15.11 -2.50 -4.65
C ASP A 115 13.80 -1.73 -4.48
N PHE A 116 13.42 -1.00 -5.52
CA PHE A 116 12.22 -0.17 -5.48
C PHE A 116 10.96 -1.03 -5.62
N GLY A 117 10.08 -0.92 -4.62
CA GLY A 117 8.76 -1.52 -4.63
C GLY A 117 7.67 -0.47 -4.78
N TRP A 118 6.65 -0.80 -5.56
CA TRP A 118 5.45 0.01 -5.74
C TRP A 118 4.27 -0.62 -5.01
N TYR A 119 3.41 0.23 -4.45
CA TYR A 119 2.24 -0.12 -3.63
C TYR A 119 1.08 0.76 -4.06
N LYS A 120 -0.16 0.28 -3.97
CA LYS A 120 -1.35 1.05 -4.32
C LYS A 120 -2.38 1.01 -3.20
N GLU A 121 -3.32 1.95 -3.23
CA GLU A 121 -4.46 2.02 -2.31
C GLU A 121 -4.03 1.95 -0.83
N LYS A 122 -4.63 1.05 -0.03
CA LYS A 122 -4.35 0.91 1.41
C LYS A 122 -2.88 0.60 1.71
N ASP A 123 -2.18 -0.07 0.80
CA ASP A 123 -0.77 -0.43 0.98
C ASP A 123 0.16 0.77 0.73
N ALA A 124 -0.36 1.87 0.17
CA ALA A 124 0.37 3.09 -0.12
C ALA A 124 0.23 4.17 0.97
N ARG A 125 -0.46 3.89 2.09
CA ARG A 125 -0.72 4.87 3.16
C ARG A 125 0.56 5.46 3.74
N ILE A 126 0.60 6.77 3.88
CA ILE A 126 1.71 7.51 4.51
C ILE A 126 1.18 8.26 5.71
N ALA A 127 1.63 7.87 6.90
CA ALA A 127 1.26 8.50 8.17
C ALA A 127 2.01 9.82 8.40
N PHE A 128 1.31 10.78 8.96
CA PHE A 128 1.85 12.01 9.53
C PHE A 128 1.84 11.96 11.06
N HIS A 129 2.64 12.83 11.67
CA HIS A 129 2.84 12.92 13.11
C HIS A 129 1.60 13.33 13.92
N GLU A 130 0.56 13.87 13.28
CA GLU A 130 -0.68 14.33 13.93
C GLU A 130 -1.82 13.32 13.83
N ASP A 131 -1.51 12.01 13.85
CA ASP A 131 -2.49 10.94 13.68
C ASP A 131 -3.37 11.18 12.43
N SER A 132 -2.73 11.50 11.31
CA SER A 132 -3.39 11.64 10.02
C SER A 132 -2.58 10.94 8.94
N TYR A 133 -3.19 10.65 7.79
CA TYR A 133 -2.48 10.00 6.69
C TYR A 133 -3.00 10.45 5.33
N ILE A 134 -2.15 10.41 4.31
CA ILE A 134 -2.58 10.40 2.92
C ILE A 134 -2.60 8.97 2.40
N GLN A 135 -3.49 8.72 1.45
CA GLN A 135 -3.55 7.46 0.71
C GLN A 135 -3.40 7.82 -0.77
N PRO A 136 -2.15 7.85 -1.27
CA PRO A 136 -1.89 8.12 -2.67
C PRO A 136 -2.38 6.98 -3.55
N ASP A 137 -2.60 7.27 -4.83
CA ASP A 137 -2.96 6.24 -5.80
C ASP A 137 -1.87 5.17 -5.89
N ILE A 138 -0.60 5.60 -6.01
CA ILE A 138 0.57 4.72 -6.00
C ILE A 138 1.68 5.34 -5.15
N GLY A 139 2.24 4.55 -4.23
CA GLY A 139 3.44 4.87 -3.47
C GLY A 139 4.63 4.01 -3.90
N GLY A 140 5.80 4.61 -4.05
CA GLY A 140 7.06 3.94 -4.35
C GLY A 140 8.08 4.14 -3.25
N ARG A 141 8.80 3.08 -2.86
CA ARG A 141 9.93 3.17 -1.92
C ARG A 141 10.96 2.08 -2.16
N ASP A 142 12.20 2.36 -1.78
CA ASP A 142 13.23 1.35 -1.67
C ASP A 142 12.95 0.43 -0.46
N ARG A 143 12.87 -0.89 -0.71
CA ARG A 143 12.62 -1.92 0.31
C ARG A 143 13.83 -2.19 1.19
N ASN A 144 15.04 -1.93 0.69
CA ASN A 144 16.29 -2.15 1.40
C ASN A 144 16.67 -0.97 2.30
N LYS A 145 15.94 0.15 2.25
CA LYS A 145 16.27 1.36 2.99
C LYS A 145 15.17 1.70 3.98
N PHE A 146 15.58 2.00 5.21
CA PHE A 146 14.64 2.31 6.30
C PHE A 146 14.01 3.71 6.18
N PHE A 147 14.79 4.71 5.77
CA PHE A 147 14.38 6.10 5.63
C PHE A 147 14.76 6.63 4.25
N PRO A 148 13.96 7.50 3.60
CA PRO A 148 14.26 8.03 2.28
C PRO A 148 15.47 8.98 2.28
N ARG A 149 16.21 9.02 1.17
CA ARG A 149 17.26 10.01 0.90
C ARG A 149 17.09 10.55 -0.53
N SER A 150 17.81 11.62 -0.88
CA SER A 150 17.79 12.15 -2.26
C SER A 150 18.15 11.10 -3.32
N ALA A 151 19.01 10.14 -2.98
CA ALA A 151 19.43 9.04 -3.85
C ALA A 151 18.37 7.93 -4.03
N TYR A 152 17.38 7.86 -3.14
CA TYR A 152 16.30 6.88 -3.13
C TYR A 152 15.10 7.51 -2.41
N PRO A 153 14.42 8.46 -3.07
CA PRO A 153 13.30 9.17 -2.45
C PRO A 153 12.14 8.21 -2.21
N ASN A 154 11.18 8.59 -1.37
CA ASN A 154 9.85 7.99 -1.49
C ASN A 154 9.13 8.73 -2.63
N ILE A 155 8.42 7.99 -3.48
CA ILE A 155 7.72 8.52 -4.64
C ILE A 155 6.21 8.41 -4.37
N ILE A 156 5.49 9.47 -4.69
CA ILE A 156 4.03 9.49 -4.67
C ILE A 156 3.58 9.81 -6.09
N ILE A 157 2.66 9.01 -6.61
CA ILE A 157 2.02 9.23 -7.91
C ILE A 157 0.53 9.37 -7.66
N GLU A 158 -0.05 10.44 -8.19
CA GLU A 158 -1.48 10.75 -8.15
C GLU A 158 -1.99 10.90 -9.57
N VAL A 159 -3.06 10.21 -9.92
CA VAL A 159 -3.73 10.32 -11.21
C VAL A 159 -4.78 11.41 -11.11
N ILE A 160 -4.57 12.52 -11.82
CA ILE A 160 -5.51 13.63 -11.86
C ILE A 160 -6.36 13.53 -13.12
N ARG A 161 -7.67 13.42 -12.94
CA ARG A 161 -8.63 13.54 -14.03
C ARG A 161 -8.93 15.02 -14.27
N THR A 162 -8.51 15.53 -15.43
CA THR A 162 -8.78 16.90 -15.89
C THR A 162 -10.08 17.01 -16.67
#